data_AF-A0A625UNB3-F1
#
_entry.id   AF-A0A625UNB3-F1
#
_cell.length_a   1.000
_cell.length_b   1.000
_cell.length_c   1.000
_cell.angle_alpha   90.00
_cell.angle_beta   90.00
_cell.angle_gamma   90.00
#
_symmetry.space_group_name_H-M   'P 1'
#
loop_
_entity.id
_entity.type
_entity.pdbx_description
1 polymer ?
#
loop_
_entity_poly.entity_id
_entity_poly.type
_entity_poly.pdbx_seq_one_letter_code
_entity_poly.pdbx_strand_id
1 'polypeptide(L)'
;MSTKFKTVITTAGAAKLAAATMPGGKKINLNVMAVGDGGGKLPEPDAGQTQLVNEVWRHTLNKISQDNRYSNYIVAELVIPPEVGGFWMRELGLYDDEGTLIAVANMAESYKPELAEGSGRAQTCRMVIIVSSVESVALSIDSTMVMATQDYVDDRLAEHEQSRRHPDATLKEKGFTQLSNATDSESETLAATPKAVKAAYDLADAKYTAQDATTTRKGIVQLSNATDSVSETLAATPKAVKVAYDLANAKYTAQEATTARKGIIQLSNATDSTSETLAATPKAVKTAMDNANGRLAKNSNGGDIPDKKQFARTIGAVTSTNITFNDASGWYKIATVVMPQATSTAVIKLYGGAGFNAGSPEQAAISELVLRAGNG
;
A
#
# COMPACT_ATOMS: atom_id res chain seq x y z
N MET A 1 -63.92 62.48 21.34
CA MET A 1 -65.02 61.51 21.40
C MET A 1 -64.74 60.59 22.58
N SER A 2 -65.61 60.52 23.60
CA SER A 2 -65.41 59.57 24.69
C SER A 2 -65.61 58.16 24.15
N THR A 3 -64.61 57.31 24.31
CA THR A 3 -64.69 55.89 23.99
C THR A 3 -65.66 55.22 24.96
N LYS A 4 -66.75 54.63 24.43
CA LYS A 4 -67.81 53.98 25.23
C LYS A 4 -67.28 52.82 26.08
N PHE A 5 -66.23 52.16 25.62
CA PHE A 5 -65.51 51.11 26.36
C PHE A 5 -64.06 51.54 26.50
N LYS A 6 -63.52 51.42 27.72
CA LYS A 6 -62.16 51.82 28.06
C LYS A 6 -61.59 50.90 29.12
N THR A 7 -60.27 50.86 29.16
CA THR A 7 -59.51 50.21 30.22
C THR A 7 -58.76 51.28 30.99
N VAL A 8 -58.85 51.23 32.31
CA VAL A 8 -58.21 52.18 33.23
C VAL A 8 -57.29 51.39 34.16
N ILE A 9 -56.04 51.83 34.26
CA ILE A 9 -55.10 51.32 35.26
C ILE A 9 -55.49 51.94 36.61
N THR A 10 -55.63 51.10 37.64
CA THR A 10 -55.99 51.57 38.98
C THR A 10 -54.81 52.31 39.62
N THR A 11 -55.08 53.10 40.65
CA THR A 11 -54.05 53.82 41.40
C THR A 11 -53.06 52.83 42.04
N ALA A 12 -53.56 51.69 42.51
CA ALA A 12 -52.73 50.60 43.03
C ALA A 12 -51.88 49.93 41.92
N GLY A 13 -52.47 49.68 40.76
CA GLY A 13 -51.79 49.13 39.59
C GLY A 13 -50.69 50.05 39.08
N ALA A 14 -50.95 51.35 38.97
CA ALA A 14 -49.97 52.36 38.58
C ALA A 14 -48.80 52.42 39.56
N ALA A 15 -49.06 52.37 40.87
CA ALA A 15 -48.02 52.34 41.89
C ALA A 15 -47.13 51.09 41.79
N LYS A 16 -47.74 49.91 41.57
CA LYS A 16 -46.98 48.67 41.38
C LYS A 16 -46.18 48.69 40.07
N LEU A 17 -46.75 49.19 38.96
CA LEU A 17 -46.06 49.27 37.67
C LEU A 17 -44.87 50.22 37.73
N ALA A 18 -45.01 51.34 38.46
CA ALA A 18 -43.91 52.25 38.73
C ALA A 18 -42.80 51.60 39.59
N ALA A 19 -43.16 50.87 40.64
CA ALA A 19 -42.21 50.15 41.50
C ALA A 19 -41.43 49.07 40.73
N ALA A 20 -42.10 48.35 39.84
CA ALA A 20 -41.50 47.33 38.98
C ALA A 20 -40.52 47.90 37.93
N THR A 21 -40.56 49.21 37.65
CA THR A 21 -39.64 49.88 36.71
C THR A 21 -38.34 50.34 37.41
N MET A 22 -38.25 50.27 38.74
CA MET A 22 -37.02 50.62 39.47
C MET A 22 -35.91 49.56 39.24
N PRO A 23 -34.62 49.95 39.28
CA PRO A 23 -33.52 48.99 39.18
C PRO A 23 -33.62 47.91 40.27
N GLY A 24 -33.81 46.65 39.89
CA GLY A 24 -34.03 45.53 40.83
C GLY A 24 -35.49 45.35 41.30
N GLY A 25 -36.45 46.06 40.71
CA GLY A 25 -37.88 45.91 41.00
C GLY A 25 -38.42 44.53 40.64
N LYS A 26 -39.29 43.97 41.50
CA LYS A 26 -40.02 42.73 41.23
C LYS A 26 -41.01 43.00 40.09
N LYS A 27 -40.92 42.23 39.00
CA LYS A 27 -41.89 42.29 37.90
C LYS A 27 -43.27 41.89 38.40
N ILE A 28 -44.30 42.59 37.94
CA ILE A 28 -45.69 42.24 38.25
C ILE A 28 -46.08 41.01 37.44
N ASN A 29 -46.59 40.01 38.12
CA ASN A 29 -47.09 38.80 37.48
C ASN A 29 -48.62 38.91 37.36
N LEU A 30 -49.10 39.28 36.17
CA LEU A 30 -50.53 39.35 35.89
C LEU A 30 -50.99 37.94 35.51
N ASN A 31 -51.64 37.25 36.44
CA ASN A 31 -52.00 35.84 36.28
C ASN A 31 -53.51 35.58 36.34
N VAL A 32 -54.30 36.52 36.84
CA VAL A 32 -55.73 36.31 37.11
C VAL A 32 -56.55 37.43 36.46
N MET A 33 -57.64 37.05 35.81
CA MET A 33 -58.67 37.97 35.36
C MET A 33 -60.01 37.58 35.97
N ALA A 34 -60.75 38.59 36.44
CA ALA A 34 -62.11 38.44 36.91
C ALA A 34 -63.08 39.11 35.95
N VAL A 35 -64.27 38.55 35.88
CA VAL A 35 -65.41 39.01 35.09
C VAL A 35 -66.52 39.39 36.06
N GLY A 36 -67.13 40.53 35.84
CA GLY A 36 -68.23 41.04 36.65
C GLY A 36 -69.43 41.44 35.83
N ASP A 37 -70.60 41.47 36.49
CA ASP A 37 -71.85 41.90 35.88
C ASP A 37 -72.17 43.38 36.15
N GLY A 38 -71.29 44.12 36.83
CA GLY A 38 -71.46 45.55 37.10
C GLY A 38 -72.63 45.91 38.01
N GLY A 39 -73.20 44.95 38.75
CA GLY A 39 -74.39 45.17 39.57
C GLY A 39 -75.66 45.42 38.76
N GLY A 40 -75.72 44.86 37.53
CA GLY A 40 -76.87 44.99 36.64
C GLY A 40 -76.86 46.23 35.72
N LYS A 41 -75.83 47.07 35.78
CA LYS A 41 -75.64 48.25 34.91
C LYS A 41 -74.23 48.26 34.34
N LEU A 42 -74.02 48.94 33.21
CA LEU A 42 -72.68 49.13 32.64
C LEU A 42 -71.86 50.05 33.58
N PRO A 43 -70.80 49.55 34.22
CA PRO A 43 -69.99 50.36 35.13
C PRO A 43 -69.05 51.28 34.33
N GLU A 44 -68.73 52.44 34.90
CA GLU A 44 -67.68 53.33 34.38
C GLU A 44 -66.37 53.01 35.12
N PRO A 45 -65.32 52.55 34.42
CA PRO A 45 -64.06 52.21 35.06
C PRO A 45 -63.42 53.44 35.74
N ASP A 46 -63.06 53.30 37.01
CA ASP A 46 -62.45 54.34 37.84
C ASP A 46 -61.09 53.89 38.39
N ALA A 47 -60.12 54.81 38.40
CA ALA A 47 -58.77 54.56 38.88
C ALA A 47 -58.73 54.33 40.41
N GLY A 48 -59.76 54.75 41.16
CA GLY A 48 -59.89 54.48 42.58
C GLY A 48 -60.34 53.06 42.94
N GLN A 49 -60.75 52.24 41.96
CA GLN A 49 -61.28 50.90 42.22
C GLN A 49 -60.22 49.95 42.77
N THR A 50 -60.58 49.23 43.83
CA THR A 50 -59.79 48.15 44.42
C THR A 50 -60.34 46.76 44.09
N GLN A 51 -61.61 46.70 43.68
CA GLN A 51 -62.34 45.49 43.28
C GLN A 51 -63.38 45.83 42.19
N LEU A 52 -63.88 44.81 41.51
CA LEU A 52 -65.02 44.93 40.59
C LEU A 52 -66.30 45.31 41.35
N VAL A 53 -67.25 45.96 40.67
CA VAL A 53 -68.53 46.36 41.27
C VAL A 53 -69.32 45.14 41.73
N ASN A 54 -69.37 44.11 40.90
CA ASN A 54 -69.88 42.79 41.28
C ASN A 54 -69.19 41.69 40.48
N GLU A 55 -68.25 41.01 41.12
CA GLU A 55 -67.51 39.88 40.54
C GLU A 55 -68.38 38.63 40.48
N VAL A 56 -68.49 38.03 39.29
CA VAL A 56 -69.26 36.79 39.08
C VAL A 56 -68.36 35.59 38.80
N TRP A 57 -67.17 35.81 38.25
CA TRP A 57 -66.22 34.74 37.97
C TRP A 57 -64.78 35.23 37.96
N ARG A 58 -63.85 34.40 38.42
CA ARG A 58 -62.41 34.68 38.46
C ARG A 58 -61.64 33.42 38.12
N HIS A 59 -60.65 33.56 37.24
CA HIS A 59 -59.79 32.44 36.86
C HIS A 59 -58.41 32.92 36.41
N THR A 60 -57.46 31.98 36.33
CA THR A 60 -56.14 32.24 35.76
C THR A 60 -56.24 32.52 34.25
N LEU A 61 -55.38 33.43 33.77
CA LEU A 61 -55.30 33.82 32.37
C LEU A 61 -54.86 32.67 31.47
N ASN A 62 -55.39 32.62 30.25
CA ASN A 62 -54.98 31.68 29.21
C ASN A 62 -53.77 32.19 28.43
N LYS A 63 -53.72 33.49 28.17
CA LYS A 63 -52.63 34.11 27.42
C LYS A 63 -52.37 35.51 27.91
N ILE A 64 -51.10 35.84 28.07
CA ILE A 64 -50.61 37.20 28.22
C ILE A 64 -49.54 37.42 27.18
N SER A 65 -49.68 38.46 26.36
CA SER A 65 -48.74 38.74 25.29
C SER A 65 -48.62 40.23 25.06
N GLN A 66 -47.45 40.66 24.63
CA GLN A 66 -47.26 42.00 24.08
C GLN A 66 -47.92 42.08 22.69
N ASP A 67 -48.57 43.21 22.40
CA ASP A 67 -49.16 43.44 21.08
C ASP A 67 -48.05 43.62 20.01
N ASN A 68 -48.27 43.07 18.82
CA ASN A 68 -47.28 43.09 17.74
C ASN A 68 -47.22 44.43 16.99
N ARG A 69 -48.24 45.30 17.13
CA ARG A 69 -48.30 46.63 16.49
C ARG A 69 -47.89 47.75 17.45
N TYR A 70 -48.18 47.59 18.75
CA TYR A 70 -47.88 48.58 19.78
C TYR A 70 -47.07 47.96 20.91
N SER A 71 -45.78 48.31 20.99
CA SER A 71 -44.85 47.75 21.98
C SER A 71 -45.20 48.10 23.44
N ASN A 72 -46.08 49.07 23.68
CA ASN A 72 -46.54 49.44 25.02
C ASN A 72 -47.88 48.79 25.42
N TYR A 73 -48.44 47.91 24.58
CA TYR A 73 -49.74 47.27 24.82
C TYR A 73 -49.53 45.84 25.29
N ILE A 74 -50.16 45.51 26.42
CA ILE A 74 -50.20 44.14 26.94
C ILE A 74 -51.63 43.66 26.78
N VAL A 75 -51.77 42.52 26.12
CA VAL A 75 -53.02 41.83 25.87
C VAL A 75 -53.12 40.66 26.84
N ALA A 76 -54.08 40.73 27.75
CA ALA A 76 -54.45 39.65 28.64
C ALA A 76 -55.74 38.98 28.11
N GLU A 77 -55.71 37.66 27.99
CA GLU A 77 -56.80 36.87 27.44
C GLU A 77 -57.22 35.79 28.44
N LEU A 78 -58.52 35.75 28.70
CA LEU A 78 -59.18 34.76 29.55
C LEU A 78 -60.23 34.03 28.71
N VAL A 79 -60.22 32.70 28.74
CA VAL A 79 -61.23 31.87 28.10
C VAL A 79 -62.16 31.33 29.17
N ILE A 80 -63.43 31.72 29.11
CA ILE A 80 -64.49 31.16 29.94
C ILE A 80 -64.96 29.86 29.29
N PRO A 81 -64.84 28.71 29.98
CA PRO A 81 -65.22 27.42 29.42
C PRO A 81 -66.75 27.28 29.32
N PRO A 82 -67.28 26.35 28.51
CA PRO A 82 -68.72 26.21 28.26
C PRO A 82 -69.52 25.80 29.51
N GLU A 83 -68.88 25.14 30.47
CA GLU A 83 -69.49 24.71 31.74
C GLU A 83 -69.72 25.87 32.72
N VAL A 84 -69.05 27.00 32.50
CA VAL A 84 -69.18 28.19 33.35
C VAL A 84 -70.00 29.25 32.61
N GLY A 85 -71.13 29.65 33.20
CA GLY A 85 -72.03 30.65 32.64
C GLY A 85 -73.16 31.01 33.59
N GLY A 86 -74.27 31.53 33.03
CA GLY A 86 -75.43 31.98 33.78
C GLY A 86 -75.36 33.46 34.21
N PHE A 87 -74.37 34.22 33.73
CA PHE A 87 -74.13 35.60 34.16
C PHE A 87 -73.95 36.59 32.99
N TRP A 88 -74.24 37.85 33.28
CA TRP A 88 -73.94 38.97 32.39
C TRP A 88 -72.48 39.40 32.57
N MET A 89 -71.83 39.74 31.48
CA MET A 89 -70.46 40.28 31.47
C MET A 89 -70.54 41.76 31.10
N ARG A 90 -70.09 42.62 32.02
CA ARG A 90 -70.09 44.08 31.87
C ARG A 90 -68.77 44.72 32.28
N GLU A 91 -68.00 44.08 33.14
CA GLU A 91 -66.68 44.53 33.59
C GLU A 91 -65.65 43.41 33.60
N LEU A 92 -64.39 43.78 33.42
CA LEU A 92 -63.22 42.92 33.52
C LEU A 92 -62.21 43.56 34.48
N GLY A 93 -61.62 42.73 35.34
CA GLY A 93 -60.59 43.14 36.28
C GLY A 93 -59.34 42.29 36.10
N LEU A 94 -58.18 42.92 35.99
CA LEU A 94 -56.89 42.23 35.87
C LEU A 94 -56.15 42.32 37.20
N TYR A 95 -55.74 41.17 37.73
CA TYR A 95 -55.13 41.04 39.06
C TYR A 95 -53.70 40.50 38.97
N ASP A 96 -52.88 40.85 39.96
CA ASP A 96 -51.56 40.26 40.15
C ASP A 96 -51.56 39.04 41.10
N ASP A 97 -50.37 38.46 41.30
CA ASP A 97 -50.11 37.31 42.20
C ASP A 97 -50.46 37.59 43.67
N GLU A 98 -50.47 38.86 44.06
CA GLU A 98 -50.81 39.33 45.40
C GLU A 98 -52.30 39.70 45.54
N GLY A 99 -53.10 39.49 44.49
CA GLY A 99 -54.55 39.76 44.48
C GLY A 99 -54.90 41.25 44.34
N THR A 100 -53.95 42.10 43.97
CA THR A 100 -54.17 43.54 43.73
C THR A 100 -54.79 43.76 42.36
N LEU A 101 -55.88 44.53 42.29
CA LEU A 101 -56.50 44.93 41.02
C LEU A 101 -55.58 45.94 40.31
N ILE A 102 -54.97 45.55 39.19
CA ILE A 102 -54.03 46.36 38.42
C ILE A 102 -54.75 47.23 37.39
N ALA A 103 -55.78 46.68 36.75
CA ALA A 103 -56.57 47.42 35.78
C ALA A 103 -58.02 46.96 35.79
N VAL A 104 -58.91 47.86 35.42
CA VAL A 104 -60.35 47.63 35.30
C VAL A 104 -60.83 48.11 33.93
N ALA A 105 -61.71 47.36 33.30
CA ALA A 105 -62.29 47.70 32.01
C ALA A 105 -63.79 47.45 32.01
N ASN A 106 -64.52 48.26 31.25
CA ASN A 106 -65.91 47.97 30.91
C ASN A 106 -65.99 47.32 29.52
N MET A 107 -66.98 46.46 29.33
CA MET A 107 -67.23 45.76 28.07
C MET A 107 -68.69 45.87 27.65
N ALA A 108 -68.96 45.63 26.37
CA ALA A 108 -70.33 45.57 25.88
C ALA A 108 -71.09 44.49 26.63
N GLU A 109 -72.32 44.81 27.06
CA GLU A 109 -73.17 43.88 27.80
C GLU A 109 -73.38 42.61 26.97
N SER A 110 -72.89 41.49 27.48
CA SER A 110 -72.98 40.20 26.81
C SER A 110 -73.38 39.15 27.84
N TYR A 111 -74.37 38.33 27.51
CA TYR A 111 -74.81 37.24 28.37
C TYR A 111 -74.06 35.95 28.00
N LYS A 112 -73.45 35.32 29.01
CA LYS A 112 -72.77 34.04 28.85
C LYS A 112 -73.68 32.93 29.38
N PRO A 113 -74.40 32.20 28.51
CA PRO A 113 -75.23 31.09 28.95
C PRO A 113 -74.38 29.95 29.53
N GLU A 114 -74.96 29.25 30.50
CA GLU A 114 -74.42 28.00 31.04
C GLU A 114 -74.81 26.82 30.14
N LEU A 115 -74.03 25.74 30.16
CA LEU A 115 -74.35 24.52 29.40
C LEU A 115 -75.75 23.96 29.75
N ALA A 116 -76.17 24.09 31.01
CA ALA A 116 -77.50 23.68 31.48
C ALA A 116 -78.66 24.43 30.82
N GLU A 117 -78.42 25.63 30.29
CA GLU A 117 -79.40 26.44 29.56
C GLU A 117 -79.47 26.06 28.07
N GLY A 118 -78.74 25.03 27.65
CA GLY A 118 -78.80 24.46 26.30
C GLY A 118 -77.89 25.13 25.27
N SER A 119 -77.03 26.08 25.67
CA SER A 119 -76.09 26.78 24.77
C SER A 119 -74.73 27.02 25.44
N GLY A 120 -74.05 25.97 25.90
CA GLY A 120 -72.67 26.07 26.38
C GLY A 120 -71.73 26.50 25.25
N ARG A 121 -71.25 27.75 25.29
CA ARG A 121 -70.26 28.30 24.35
C ARG A 121 -69.00 28.63 25.13
N ALA A 122 -67.82 28.50 24.55
CA ALA A 122 -66.63 29.12 25.14
C ALA A 122 -66.63 30.62 24.79
N GLN A 123 -66.28 31.48 25.74
CA GLN A 123 -66.20 32.92 25.51
C GLN A 123 -64.79 33.41 25.84
N THR A 124 -64.14 34.04 24.87
CA THR A 124 -62.84 34.69 25.10
C THR A 124 -63.06 36.14 25.50
N CYS A 125 -62.56 36.52 26.67
CA CYS A 125 -62.49 37.88 27.18
C CYS A 125 -61.07 38.39 27.00
N ARG A 126 -60.93 39.51 26.26
CA ARG A 126 -59.63 40.11 25.97
C ARG A 126 -59.58 41.52 26.55
N MET A 127 -58.61 41.76 27.42
CA MET A 127 -58.36 43.05 28.04
C MET A 127 -57.01 43.58 27.58
N VAL A 128 -56.95 44.84 27.15
CA VAL A 128 -55.73 45.49 26.70
C VAL A 128 -55.36 46.60 27.67
N ILE A 129 -54.17 46.54 28.25
CA ILE A 129 -53.63 47.59 29.11
C ILE A 129 -52.46 48.28 28.41
N ILE A 130 -52.31 49.57 28.67
CA ILE A 130 -51.21 50.40 28.13
C ILE A 130 -50.26 50.70 29.27
N VAL A 131 -49.03 50.19 29.20
CA VAL A 131 -48.00 50.38 30.24
C VAL A 131 -46.87 51.28 29.74
N SER A 132 -46.19 51.98 30.65
CA SER A 132 -45.02 52.79 30.31
C SER A 132 -43.79 51.94 29.95
N SER A 133 -43.65 50.75 30.54
CA SER A 133 -42.63 49.77 30.20
C SER A 133 -43.20 48.36 30.34
N VAL A 134 -43.13 47.56 29.27
CA VAL A 134 -43.54 46.15 29.31
C VAL A 134 -42.61 45.27 30.14
N GLU A 135 -41.37 45.72 30.42
CA GLU A 135 -40.42 44.98 31.26
C GLU A 135 -40.87 44.91 32.73
N SER A 136 -41.72 45.85 33.15
CA SER A 136 -42.34 45.87 34.48
C SER A 136 -43.33 44.71 34.69
N VAL A 137 -43.74 44.03 33.62
CA VAL A 137 -44.68 42.91 33.64
C VAL A 137 -43.99 41.63 33.22
N ALA A 138 -44.19 40.56 33.98
CA ALA A 138 -43.77 39.23 33.60
C ALA A 138 -44.80 38.63 32.62
N LEU A 139 -44.36 38.39 31.37
CA LEU A 139 -45.17 37.79 30.31
C LEU A 139 -45.12 36.26 30.35
N SER A 140 -45.19 35.68 31.56
CA SER A 140 -45.13 34.23 31.76
C SER A 140 -46.36 33.78 32.53
N ILE A 141 -47.07 32.79 32.00
CA ILE A 141 -48.15 32.10 32.70
C ILE A 141 -47.63 30.75 33.17
N ASP A 142 -48.05 30.30 34.34
CA ASP A 142 -47.88 28.92 34.76
C ASP A 142 -48.82 28.04 33.92
N SER A 143 -48.26 27.39 32.89
CA SER A 143 -49.00 26.63 31.89
C SER A 143 -49.48 25.25 32.36
N THR A 144 -49.37 24.93 33.64
CA THR A 144 -49.71 23.59 34.17
C THR A 144 -51.21 23.35 34.36
N MET A 145 -52.04 24.40 34.36
CA MET A 145 -53.49 24.29 34.65
C MET A 145 -54.40 25.00 33.63
N VAL A 146 -53.92 25.34 32.43
CA VAL A 146 -54.70 26.19 31.51
C VAL A 146 -55.03 25.50 30.19
N MET A 147 -56.28 25.65 29.75
CA MET A 147 -56.77 25.13 28.47
C MET A 147 -56.17 25.96 27.31
N ALA A 148 -55.46 25.30 26.40
CA ALA A 148 -54.95 25.91 25.18
C ALA A 148 -56.07 26.02 24.13
N THR A 149 -56.11 27.13 23.39
CA THR A 149 -56.99 27.26 22.21
C THR A 149 -56.47 26.37 21.08
N GLN A 150 -57.35 25.91 20.19
CA GLN A 150 -56.95 25.10 19.04
C GLN A 150 -55.92 25.83 18.17
N ASP A 151 -56.18 27.11 17.86
CA ASP A 151 -55.28 27.95 17.07
C ASP A 151 -53.87 28.02 17.69
N TYR A 152 -53.77 28.12 19.02
CA TYR A 152 -52.47 28.13 19.69
C TYR A 152 -51.71 26.81 19.51
N VAL A 153 -52.41 25.67 19.56
CA VAL A 153 -51.78 24.36 19.37
C VAL A 153 -51.32 24.19 17.93
N ASP A 154 -52.17 24.55 16.95
CA ASP A 154 -51.86 24.43 15.52
C ASP A 154 -50.67 25.33 15.13
N ASP A 155 -50.63 26.58 15.61
CA ASP A 155 -49.51 27.49 15.38
C ASP A 155 -48.19 26.95 15.94
N ARG A 156 -48.21 26.37 17.15
CA ARG A 156 -47.02 25.79 17.79
C ARG A 156 -46.55 24.52 17.10
N LEU A 157 -47.47 23.70 16.61
CA LEU A 157 -47.14 22.50 15.85
C LEU A 157 -46.49 22.87 14.51
N ALA A 158 -47.05 23.85 13.80
CA ALA A 158 -46.46 24.37 12.57
C ALA A 158 -45.07 24.99 12.80
N GLU A 159 -44.86 25.73 13.90
CA GLU A 159 -43.53 26.24 14.28
C GLU A 159 -42.55 25.09 14.53
N HIS A 160 -42.99 24.03 15.22
CA HIS A 160 -42.15 22.88 15.54
C HIS A 160 -41.75 22.09 14.28
N GLU A 161 -42.69 21.81 13.38
CA GLU A 161 -42.47 21.10 12.11
C GLU A 161 -41.47 21.80 11.18
N GLN A 162 -41.49 23.14 11.18
CA GLN A 162 -40.53 23.94 10.41
C GLN A 162 -39.18 24.09 11.12
N SER A 163 -39.13 23.84 12.42
CA SER A 163 -37.91 23.96 13.21
C SER A 163 -36.99 22.75 13.01
N ARG A 164 -35.70 22.96 13.29
CA ARG A 164 -34.72 21.87 13.47
C ARG A 164 -34.31 21.71 14.93
N ARG A 165 -35.18 22.09 15.87
CA ARG A 165 -34.93 22.00 17.32
C ARG A 165 -35.14 20.56 17.80
N HIS A 166 -34.33 19.65 17.30
CA HIS A 166 -34.30 18.25 17.70
C HIS A 166 -32.85 17.90 18.10
N PRO A 167 -32.62 17.00 19.07
CA PRO A 167 -31.28 16.57 19.40
C PRO A 167 -30.51 16.03 18.19
N ASP A 168 -29.19 16.27 18.20
CA ASP A 168 -28.29 15.72 17.20
C ASP A 168 -28.19 14.20 17.33
N ALA A 169 -27.94 13.51 16.21
CA ALA A 169 -27.74 12.06 16.25
C ALA A 169 -26.41 11.73 16.90
N THR A 170 -26.39 10.61 17.62
CA THR A 170 -25.18 10.04 18.20
C THR A 170 -24.99 8.61 17.72
N LEU A 171 -23.88 7.99 18.09
CA LEU A 171 -23.61 6.58 17.79
C LEU A 171 -24.60 5.61 18.46
N LYS A 172 -25.41 6.09 19.42
CA LYS A 172 -26.37 5.28 20.19
C LYS A 172 -27.81 5.70 19.99
N GLU A 173 -28.04 6.99 19.77
CA GLU A 173 -29.38 7.59 19.74
C GLU A 173 -29.63 8.27 18.40
N LYS A 174 -30.86 8.15 17.90
CA LYS A 174 -31.27 8.79 16.65
C LYS A 174 -31.46 10.30 16.86
N GLY A 175 -31.10 11.09 15.86
CA GLY A 175 -31.26 12.54 15.85
C GLY A 175 -30.95 13.13 14.47
N PHE A 176 -30.77 14.45 14.38
CA PHE A 176 -30.34 15.09 13.13
C PHE A 176 -28.82 15.11 12.99
N THR A 177 -28.32 14.99 11.76
CA THR A 177 -26.90 15.09 11.43
C THR A 177 -26.69 16.07 10.29
N GLN A 178 -25.58 16.78 10.31
CA GLN A 178 -25.16 17.65 9.22
C GLN A 178 -24.28 16.86 8.24
N LEU A 179 -24.48 17.11 6.95
CA LEU A 179 -23.73 16.43 5.89
C LEU A 179 -22.42 17.16 5.59
N SER A 180 -21.35 16.41 5.32
CA SER A 180 -20.04 16.94 4.94
C SER A 180 -19.54 16.32 3.63
N ASN A 181 -18.93 17.16 2.81
CA ASN A 181 -18.25 16.77 1.57
C ASN A 181 -16.73 16.58 1.74
N ALA A 182 -16.19 16.76 2.96
CA ALA A 182 -14.76 16.60 3.24
C ALA A 182 -14.34 15.13 3.14
N THR A 183 -13.13 14.88 2.62
CA THR A 183 -12.56 13.51 2.46
C THR A 183 -11.56 13.14 3.55
N ASP A 184 -11.25 14.08 4.44
CA ASP A 184 -10.19 14.03 5.46
C ASP A 184 -10.69 14.51 6.84
N SER A 185 -12.01 14.62 7.01
CA SER A 185 -12.61 15.08 8.26
C SER A 185 -12.48 14.04 9.38
N GLU A 186 -12.06 14.49 10.57
CA GLU A 186 -12.04 13.69 11.80
C GLU A 186 -13.31 13.84 12.66
N SER A 187 -14.28 14.65 12.22
CA SER A 187 -15.52 14.88 12.96
C SER A 187 -16.39 13.63 13.05
N GLU A 188 -16.82 13.29 14.27
CA GLU A 188 -17.80 12.22 14.55
C GLU A 188 -19.26 12.69 14.53
N THR A 189 -19.50 13.99 14.36
CA THR A 189 -20.86 14.59 14.38
C THR A 189 -21.42 14.86 12.98
N LEU A 190 -20.60 14.67 11.94
CA LEU A 190 -20.96 14.91 10.55
C LEU A 190 -21.08 13.59 9.79
N ALA A 191 -22.07 13.51 8.89
CA ALA A 191 -22.22 12.37 8.00
C ALA A 191 -21.59 12.66 6.63
N ALA A 192 -20.80 11.72 6.11
CA ALA A 192 -20.20 11.83 4.79
C ALA A 192 -21.26 11.73 3.68
N THR A 193 -21.16 12.57 2.66
CA THR A 193 -22.02 12.49 1.47
C THR A 193 -21.51 11.46 0.47
N PRO A 194 -22.36 10.99 -0.47
CA PRO A 194 -21.90 10.20 -1.61
C PRO A 194 -20.79 10.88 -2.42
N LYS A 195 -20.77 12.23 -2.45
CA LYS A 195 -19.72 13.01 -3.13
C LYS A 195 -18.37 12.88 -2.42
N ALA A 196 -18.33 12.98 -1.08
CA ALA A 196 -17.11 12.73 -0.30
C ALA A 196 -16.61 11.30 -0.50
N VAL A 197 -17.51 10.32 -0.42
CA VAL A 197 -17.17 8.90 -0.60
C VAL A 197 -16.62 8.65 -2.01
N LYS A 198 -17.24 9.23 -3.04
CA LYS A 198 -16.75 9.12 -4.42
C LYS A 198 -15.38 9.75 -4.59
N ALA A 199 -15.14 10.94 -4.04
CA ALA A 199 -13.84 11.59 -4.11
C ALA A 199 -12.73 10.80 -3.39
N ALA A 200 -13.03 10.21 -2.23
CA ALA A 200 -12.11 9.33 -1.53
C ALA A 200 -11.82 8.05 -2.33
N TYR A 201 -12.85 7.47 -2.95
CA TYR A 201 -12.69 6.31 -3.84
C TYR A 201 -11.82 6.65 -5.05
N ASP A 202 -12.09 7.75 -5.75
CA ASP A 202 -11.31 8.16 -6.94
C ASP A 202 -9.84 8.43 -6.56
N LEU A 203 -9.57 9.01 -5.38
CA LEU A 203 -8.20 9.21 -4.89
C LEU A 203 -7.49 7.88 -4.59
N ALA A 204 -8.21 6.89 -4.04
CA ALA A 204 -7.68 5.56 -3.80
C ALA A 204 -7.43 4.79 -5.10
N ASP A 205 -8.36 4.88 -6.06
CA ASP A 205 -8.26 4.27 -7.38
C ASP A 205 -7.12 4.89 -8.21
N ALA A 206 -6.93 6.21 -8.15
CA ALA A 206 -5.79 6.89 -8.75
C ALA A 206 -4.44 6.53 -8.10
N LYS A 207 -4.43 6.14 -6.82
CA LYS A 207 -3.22 5.54 -6.21
C LYS A 207 -3.02 4.08 -6.65
N TYR A 208 -4.10 3.39 -7.03
CA TYR A 208 -4.07 2.03 -7.58
C TYR A 208 -3.71 1.99 -9.07
N THR A 209 -3.85 3.11 -9.81
CA THR A 209 -3.09 3.34 -11.05
C THR A 209 -1.63 3.61 -10.68
N ALA A 210 -0.97 2.56 -10.19
CA ALA A 210 0.41 2.62 -9.81
C ALA A 210 1.23 3.07 -11.02
N GLN A 211 2.02 4.11 -10.81
CA GLN A 211 3.02 4.52 -11.79
C GLN A 211 3.92 3.32 -12.09
N ASP A 212 4.31 3.16 -13.35
CA ASP A 212 5.26 2.13 -13.73
C ASP A 212 6.54 2.27 -12.91
N ALA A 213 7.05 1.12 -12.43
CA ALA A 213 8.33 1.08 -11.78
C ALA A 213 9.42 1.46 -12.79
N THR A 214 10.41 2.18 -12.30
CA THR A 214 11.62 2.50 -13.06
C THR A 214 12.83 2.08 -12.23
N THR A 215 14.02 2.14 -12.81
CA THR A 215 15.27 1.83 -12.08
C THR A 215 15.55 2.78 -10.91
N THR A 216 14.85 3.92 -10.82
CA THR A 216 15.01 4.93 -9.76
C THR A 216 13.75 5.15 -8.91
N ARG A 217 12.61 4.57 -9.29
CA ARG A 217 11.31 4.77 -8.60
C ARG A 217 10.56 3.44 -8.50
N LYS A 218 10.15 3.10 -7.28
CA LYS A 218 9.28 1.93 -7.02
C LYS A 218 7.90 2.13 -7.67
N GLY A 219 7.32 1.07 -8.21
CA GLY A 219 6.03 1.08 -8.91
C GLY A 219 5.55 -0.33 -9.24
N ILE A 220 4.57 -0.45 -10.14
CA ILE A 220 4.13 -1.75 -10.69
C ILE A 220 4.93 -2.12 -11.94
N VAL A 221 5.10 -3.43 -12.19
CA VAL A 221 5.81 -3.95 -13.37
C VAL A 221 5.02 -5.11 -13.95
N GLN A 222 4.85 -5.16 -15.27
CA GLN A 222 4.26 -6.31 -15.94
C GLN A 222 5.31 -7.42 -16.11
N LEU A 223 4.92 -8.65 -15.78
CA LEU A 223 5.80 -9.81 -15.87
C LEU A 223 5.85 -10.37 -17.30
N SER A 224 7.04 -10.76 -17.76
CA SER A 224 7.27 -11.37 -19.08
C SER A 224 7.93 -12.74 -18.95
N ASN A 225 7.44 -13.68 -19.77
CA ASN A 225 8.03 -15.02 -19.93
C ASN A 225 9.01 -15.11 -21.11
N ALA A 226 9.24 -14.01 -21.85
CA ALA A 226 10.17 -14.00 -22.97
C ALA A 226 11.62 -14.13 -22.49
N THR A 227 12.45 -14.87 -23.23
CA THR A 227 13.86 -15.14 -22.89
C THR A 227 14.85 -14.27 -23.65
N ASP A 228 14.35 -13.45 -24.57
CA ASP A 228 15.07 -12.57 -25.49
C ASP A 228 14.53 -11.13 -25.47
N SER A 229 13.71 -10.80 -24.48
CA SER A 229 13.11 -9.46 -24.33
C SER A 229 14.18 -8.39 -24.12
N VAL A 230 14.08 -7.31 -24.89
CA VAL A 230 14.87 -6.08 -24.74
C VAL A 230 14.14 -5.01 -23.93
N SER A 231 12.93 -5.30 -23.42
CA SER A 231 12.14 -4.32 -22.66
C SER A 231 12.78 -3.99 -21.31
N GLU A 232 12.90 -2.69 -21.03
CA GLU A 232 13.30 -2.16 -19.73
C GLU A 232 12.12 -1.95 -18.76
N THR A 233 10.88 -2.14 -19.22
CA THR A 233 9.64 -1.92 -18.44
C THR A 233 8.96 -3.22 -18.01
N LEU A 234 9.49 -4.38 -18.41
CA LEU A 234 8.96 -5.69 -18.06
C LEU A 234 9.93 -6.44 -17.14
N ALA A 235 9.42 -7.12 -16.13
CA ALA A 235 10.21 -7.98 -15.26
C ALA A 235 10.19 -9.43 -15.76
N ALA A 236 11.35 -10.08 -15.81
CA ALA A 236 11.44 -11.49 -16.16
C ALA A 236 10.85 -12.38 -15.07
N THR A 237 10.06 -13.37 -15.45
CA THR A 237 9.57 -14.39 -14.49
C THR A 237 10.68 -15.38 -14.13
N PRO A 238 10.55 -16.10 -12.99
CA PRO A 238 11.42 -17.23 -12.69
C PRO A 238 11.47 -18.29 -13.80
N LYS A 239 10.37 -18.46 -14.54
CA LYS A 239 10.30 -19.35 -15.70
C LYS A 239 11.21 -18.88 -16.84
N ALA A 240 11.14 -17.60 -17.22
CA ALA A 240 12.03 -17.03 -18.24
C ALA A 240 13.51 -17.15 -17.83
N VAL A 241 13.83 -16.83 -16.56
CA VAL A 241 15.19 -16.93 -16.03
C VAL A 241 15.67 -18.38 -16.05
N LYS A 242 14.83 -19.35 -15.66
CA LYS A 242 15.18 -20.77 -15.68
C LYS A 242 15.47 -21.26 -17.10
N VAL A 243 14.63 -20.90 -18.08
CA VAL A 243 14.83 -21.30 -19.48
C VAL A 243 16.11 -20.66 -20.05
N ALA A 244 16.36 -19.39 -19.77
CA ALA A 244 17.60 -18.73 -20.18
C ALA A 244 18.84 -19.36 -19.53
N TYR A 245 18.76 -19.71 -18.24
CA TYR A 245 19.83 -20.42 -17.53
C TYR A 245 20.09 -21.80 -18.12
N ASP A 246 19.05 -22.59 -18.39
CA ASP A 246 19.19 -23.91 -19.00
C ASP A 246 19.79 -23.82 -20.41
N LEU A 247 19.36 -22.84 -21.21
CA LEU A 247 19.91 -22.58 -22.53
C LEU A 247 21.39 -22.16 -22.45
N ALA A 248 21.76 -21.31 -21.50
CA ALA A 248 23.15 -20.92 -21.28
C ALA A 248 24.01 -22.10 -20.83
N ASN A 249 23.51 -22.95 -19.93
CA ASN A 249 24.21 -24.14 -19.47
C ASN A 249 24.34 -25.20 -20.58
N ALA A 250 23.33 -25.35 -21.44
CA ALA A 250 23.40 -26.22 -22.61
C ALA A 250 24.37 -25.68 -23.69
N LYS A 251 24.45 -24.35 -23.87
CA LYS A 251 25.44 -23.69 -24.75
C LYS A 251 26.83 -23.60 -24.14
N TYR A 252 26.99 -23.85 -22.85
CA TYR A 252 28.28 -24.20 -22.24
C TYR A 252 28.70 -25.61 -22.68
N THR A 253 28.62 -25.89 -23.98
CA THR A 253 29.50 -26.84 -24.64
C THR A 253 30.88 -26.22 -24.56
N ALA A 254 31.61 -26.55 -23.51
CA ALA A 254 33.00 -26.16 -23.39
C ALA A 254 33.71 -26.59 -24.69
N GLN A 255 34.18 -25.59 -25.43
CA GLN A 255 34.69 -25.81 -26.77
C GLN A 255 36.00 -26.60 -26.65
N GLU A 256 36.16 -27.66 -27.46
CA GLU A 256 37.39 -28.45 -27.46
C GLU A 256 38.59 -27.53 -27.72
N ALA A 257 39.64 -27.68 -26.91
CA ALA A 257 40.87 -26.97 -27.15
C ALA A 257 41.51 -27.50 -28.43
N THR A 258 42.18 -26.61 -29.14
CA THR A 258 43.02 -26.94 -30.28
C THR A 258 44.38 -26.32 -30.07
N THR A 259 45.35 -26.67 -30.90
CA THR A 259 46.67 -26.04 -30.89
C THR A 259 46.63 -24.53 -31.12
N ALA A 260 45.52 -23.98 -31.66
CA ALA A 260 45.34 -22.55 -31.90
C ALA A 260 44.36 -21.85 -30.93
N ARG A 261 43.59 -22.60 -30.11
CA ARG A 261 42.52 -22.04 -29.27
C ARG A 261 42.41 -22.77 -27.94
N LYS A 262 42.37 -21.99 -26.85
CA LYS A 262 42.12 -22.50 -25.48
C LYS A 262 40.72 -23.12 -25.39
N GLY A 263 40.60 -24.23 -24.67
CA GLY A 263 39.36 -24.99 -24.50
C GLY A 263 39.52 -26.11 -23.47
N ILE A 264 38.59 -27.05 -23.44
CA ILE A 264 38.70 -28.28 -22.64
C ILE A 264 39.32 -29.41 -23.50
N ILE A 265 40.07 -30.33 -22.87
CA ILE A 265 40.68 -31.50 -23.54
C ILE A 265 40.48 -32.71 -22.63
N GLN A 266 40.13 -33.86 -23.19
CA GLN A 266 40.10 -35.11 -22.44
C GLN A 266 41.52 -35.63 -22.16
N LEU A 267 41.77 -36.06 -20.93
CA LEU A 267 43.07 -36.61 -20.53
C LEU A 267 43.20 -38.10 -20.89
N SER A 268 44.37 -38.51 -21.39
CA SER A 268 44.68 -39.89 -21.73
C SER A 268 45.90 -40.41 -20.97
N ASN A 269 45.80 -41.67 -20.51
CA ASN A 269 46.90 -42.40 -19.89
C ASN A 269 47.68 -43.28 -20.89
N ALA A 270 47.30 -43.29 -22.17
CA ALA A 270 48.00 -44.08 -23.20
C ALA A 270 49.40 -43.54 -23.48
N THR A 271 50.36 -44.41 -23.73
CA THR A 271 51.77 -44.05 -23.98
C THR A 271 52.16 -44.10 -25.46
N ASP A 272 51.22 -44.47 -26.32
CA ASP A 272 51.36 -44.68 -27.77
C ASP A 272 50.23 -44.00 -28.58
N SER A 273 49.44 -43.14 -27.94
CA SER A 273 48.33 -42.44 -28.58
C SER A 273 48.80 -41.53 -29.71
N THR A 274 48.12 -41.62 -30.85
CA THR A 274 48.28 -40.72 -32.00
C THR A 274 47.23 -39.61 -32.03
N SER A 275 46.34 -39.55 -31.03
CA SER A 275 45.28 -38.53 -30.98
C SER A 275 45.84 -37.13 -30.71
N GLU A 276 45.42 -36.16 -31.53
CA GLU A 276 45.69 -34.73 -31.34
C GLU A 276 44.62 -34.03 -30.48
N THR A 277 43.56 -34.74 -30.08
CA THR A 277 42.45 -34.21 -29.30
C THR A 277 42.49 -34.64 -27.83
N LEU A 278 43.54 -35.35 -27.41
CA LEU A 278 43.72 -35.83 -26.05
C LEU A 278 45.04 -35.30 -25.47
N ALA A 279 45.03 -34.91 -24.20
CA ALA A 279 46.23 -34.49 -23.49
C ALA A 279 46.80 -35.64 -22.66
N ALA A 280 48.11 -35.88 -22.75
CA ALA A 280 48.77 -36.91 -21.96
C ALA A 280 48.77 -36.54 -20.47
N THR A 281 48.46 -37.50 -19.60
CA THR A 281 48.57 -37.30 -18.14
C THR A 281 50.03 -37.38 -17.67
N PRO A 282 50.34 -36.84 -16.47
CA PRO A 282 51.63 -37.08 -15.83
C PRO A 282 51.97 -38.58 -15.68
N LYS A 283 50.95 -39.44 -15.53
CA LYS A 283 51.14 -40.90 -15.47
C LYS A 283 51.62 -41.46 -16.81
N ALA A 284 50.99 -41.09 -17.93
CA ALA A 284 51.44 -41.50 -19.27
C ALA A 284 52.87 -41.03 -19.54
N VAL A 285 53.17 -39.76 -19.24
CA VAL A 285 54.51 -39.19 -19.40
C VAL A 285 55.52 -39.93 -18.54
N LYS A 286 55.21 -40.22 -17.27
CA LYS A 286 56.08 -41.00 -16.39
C LYS A 286 56.31 -42.41 -16.93
N THR A 287 55.27 -43.12 -17.38
CA THR A 287 55.41 -44.48 -17.92
C THR A 287 56.26 -44.49 -19.20
N ALA A 288 56.09 -43.53 -20.09
CA ALA A 288 56.94 -43.39 -21.28
C ALA A 288 58.41 -43.08 -20.91
N MET A 289 58.62 -42.20 -19.92
CA MET A 289 59.96 -41.86 -19.41
C MET A 289 60.64 -43.07 -18.75
N ASP A 290 59.92 -43.83 -17.92
CA ASP A 290 60.44 -45.05 -17.28
C ASP A 290 60.83 -46.11 -18.33
N ASN A 291 60.02 -46.27 -19.39
CA ASN A 291 60.36 -47.16 -20.52
C ASN A 291 61.63 -46.69 -21.24
N ALA A 292 61.74 -45.40 -21.57
CA ALA A 292 62.91 -44.83 -22.22
C ALA A 292 64.18 -45.01 -21.36
N ASN A 293 64.08 -44.75 -20.05
CA ASN A 293 65.17 -44.96 -19.10
C ASN A 293 65.57 -46.45 -19.01
N GLY A 294 64.62 -47.38 -19.06
CA GLY A 294 64.89 -48.81 -19.09
C GLY A 294 65.67 -49.26 -20.33
N ARG A 295 65.34 -48.71 -21.51
CA ARG A 295 66.06 -48.99 -22.77
C ARG A 295 67.47 -48.39 -22.81
N LEU A 296 67.72 -47.33 -22.04
CA LEU A 296 69.02 -46.65 -21.93
C LEU A 296 69.84 -47.09 -20.70
N ALA A 297 69.40 -48.12 -19.98
CA ALA A 297 70.06 -48.60 -18.78
C ALA A 297 71.43 -49.20 -19.12
N LYS A 298 72.51 -48.47 -18.77
CA LYS A 298 73.91 -48.82 -19.12
C LYS A 298 74.35 -50.20 -18.63
N ASN A 299 73.76 -50.70 -17.55
CA ASN A 299 73.99 -52.04 -17.01
C ASN A 299 73.34 -53.16 -17.83
N SER A 300 72.50 -52.84 -18.82
CA SER A 300 71.79 -53.78 -19.70
C SER A 300 72.18 -53.65 -21.18
N ASN A 301 73.12 -52.77 -21.53
CA ASN A 301 73.57 -52.55 -22.91
C ASN A 301 74.15 -53.85 -23.51
N GLY A 302 73.35 -54.53 -24.33
CA GLY A 302 73.69 -55.78 -25.01
C GLY A 302 73.19 -57.05 -24.33
N GLY A 303 72.47 -56.95 -23.20
CA GLY A 303 71.89 -58.11 -22.51
C GLY A 303 70.76 -58.79 -23.31
N ASP A 304 70.09 -58.01 -24.15
CA ASP A 304 69.01 -58.39 -25.06
C ASP A 304 69.50 -58.88 -26.43
N ILE A 305 70.81 -58.82 -26.71
CA ILE A 305 71.38 -59.30 -27.98
C ILE A 305 71.41 -60.84 -27.96
N PRO A 306 70.62 -61.52 -28.81
CA PRO A 306 70.51 -62.98 -28.76
C PRO A 306 71.82 -63.70 -29.10
N ASP A 307 72.59 -63.17 -30.07
CA ASP A 307 73.95 -63.62 -30.38
C ASP A 307 74.92 -62.44 -30.45
N LYS A 308 75.57 -62.17 -29.31
CA LYS A 308 76.57 -61.11 -29.15
C LYS A 308 77.75 -61.25 -30.11
N LYS A 309 78.14 -62.48 -30.46
CA LYS A 309 79.29 -62.73 -31.33
C LYS A 309 78.96 -62.41 -32.78
N GLN A 310 77.77 -62.79 -33.24
CA GLN A 310 77.32 -62.42 -34.58
C GLN A 310 77.05 -60.92 -34.68
N PHE A 311 76.45 -60.30 -33.66
CA PHE A 311 76.29 -58.85 -33.60
C PHE A 311 77.64 -58.12 -33.74
N ALA A 312 78.65 -58.50 -32.95
CA ALA A 312 79.99 -57.91 -33.01
C ALA A 312 80.65 -58.06 -34.40
N ARG A 313 80.40 -59.17 -35.10
CA ARG A 313 80.85 -59.37 -36.49
C ARG A 313 80.10 -58.48 -37.48
N THR A 314 78.78 -58.39 -37.37
CA THR A 314 77.93 -57.58 -38.26
C THR A 314 78.25 -56.10 -38.19
N ILE A 315 78.53 -55.57 -36.99
CA ILE A 315 78.92 -54.16 -36.81
C ILE A 315 80.41 -53.88 -37.10
N GLY A 316 81.18 -54.89 -37.55
CA GLY A 316 82.59 -54.73 -37.90
C GLY A 316 83.54 -54.53 -36.70
N ALA A 317 83.08 -54.83 -35.48
CA ALA A 317 83.88 -54.66 -34.25
C ALA A 317 84.92 -55.77 -34.03
N VAL A 318 85.08 -56.72 -34.98
CA VAL A 318 86.03 -57.83 -34.91
C VAL A 318 86.93 -57.83 -36.15
N THR A 319 88.18 -57.36 -36.00
CA THR A 319 89.29 -57.63 -36.94
C THR A 319 90.10 -58.83 -36.45
N SER A 320 90.10 -59.94 -37.19
CA SER A 320 90.96 -61.09 -36.90
C SER A 320 92.31 -60.93 -37.60
N THR A 321 93.40 -60.90 -36.83
CA THR A 321 94.76 -60.54 -37.29
C THR A 321 95.71 -61.73 -37.50
N ASN A 322 95.29 -62.98 -37.29
CA ASN A 322 96.16 -64.15 -37.42
C ASN A 322 95.45 -65.31 -38.15
N ILE A 323 96.03 -65.80 -39.24
CA ILE A 323 95.67 -67.07 -39.89
C ILE A 323 96.76 -68.10 -39.57
N THR A 324 96.39 -69.18 -38.90
CA THR A 324 97.28 -70.31 -38.60
C THR A 324 97.01 -71.43 -39.60
N PHE A 325 98.03 -71.82 -40.37
CA PHE A 325 97.98 -73.03 -41.20
C PHE A 325 98.34 -74.24 -40.32
N ASN A 326 97.42 -75.17 -40.16
CA ASN A 326 97.64 -76.43 -39.45
C ASN A 326 98.35 -77.44 -40.38
N ASP A 327 99.21 -78.31 -39.83
CA ASP A 327 100.09 -79.26 -40.56
C ASP A 327 99.37 -80.33 -41.41
N ALA A 328 98.09 -80.13 -41.73
CA ALA A 328 97.32 -80.96 -42.65
C ALA A 328 97.53 -80.45 -44.08
N SER A 329 98.03 -81.31 -44.96
CA SER A 329 98.17 -81.00 -46.40
C SER A 329 96.81 -80.61 -47.00
N GLY A 330 96.70 -79.40 -47.55
CA GLY A 330 95.47 -78.85 -48.11
C GLY A 330 95.67 -77.54 -48.89
N TRP A 331 94.68 -77.16 -49.70
CA TRP A 331 94.69 -75.89 -50.44
C TRP A 331 94.16 -74.76 -49.55
N TYR A 332 94.97 -73.72 -49.31
CA TYR A 332 94.58 -72.55 -48.53
C TYR A 332 94.41 -71.31 -49.41
N LYS A 333 93.31 -70.58 -49.18
CA LYS A 333 93.03 -69.33 -49.89
C LYS A 333 93.67 -68.16 -49.15
N ILE A 334 94.76 -67.63 -49.69
CA ILE A 334 95.51 -66.50 -49.11
C ILE A 334 95.02 -65.14 -49.60
N ALA A 335 94.38 -65.09 -50.78
CA ALA A 335 93.80 -63.87 -51.36
C ALA A 335 92.73 -64.22 -52.40
N THR A 336 91.81 -63.29 -52.66
CA THR A 336 91.02 -63.25 -53.90
C THR A 336 91.48 -62.02 -54.67
N VAL A 337 91.93 -62.19 -55.91
CA VAL A 337 92.32 -61.07 -56.77
C VAL A 337 91.32 -60.99 -57.91
N VAL A 338 90.68 -59.83 -58.07
CA VAL A 338 89.80 -59.53 -59.20
C VAL A 338 90.58 -58.61 -60.14
N MET A 339 90.88 -59.09 -61.35
CA MET A 339 91.59 -58.31 -62.37
C MET A 339 90.61 -57.80 -63.44
N PRO A 340 90.66 -56.51 -63.82
CA PRO A 340 89.85 -55.97 -64.91
C PRO A 340 90.33 -56.48 -66.29
N GLN A 341 89.46 -56.41 -67.31
CA GLN A 341 89.75 -56.92 -68.67
C GLN A 341 90.79 -56.11 -69.47
N ALA A 342 91.32 -55.04 -68.88
CA ALA A 342 92.43 -54.25 -69.42
C ALA A 342 93.78 -54.79 -68.91
N THR A 343 94.88 -54.46 -69.60
CA THR A 343 96.23 -54.88 -69.21
C THR A 343 96.49 -54.59 -67.74
N SER A 344 96.57 -55.64 -66.93
CA SER A 344 96.72 -55.53 -65.48
C SER A 344 97.69 -56.58 -64.95
N THR A 345 98.42 -56.21 -63.92
CA THR A 345 99.37 -57.09 -63.22
C THR A 345 99.05 -57.03 -61.74
N ALA A 346 98.80 -58.17 -61.09
CA ALA A 346 98.90 -58.27 -59.64
C ALA A 346 100.13 -59.07 -59.28
N VAL A 347 100.84 -58.55 -58.28
CA VAL A 347 102.01 -59.21 -57.71
C VAL A 347 101.63 -59.59 -56.29
N ILE A 348 101.62 -60.89 -56.02
CA ILE A 348 101.53 -61.41 -54.65
C ILE A 348 102.94 -61.78 -54.24
N LYS A 349 103.51 -61.01 -53.30
CA LYS A 349 104.82 -61.30 -52.73
C LYS A 349 104.63 -62.11 -51.46
N LEU A 350 105.15 -63.33 -51.46
CA LEU A 350 105.22 -64.19 -50.29
C LEU A 350 106.64 -64.11 -49.75
N TYR A 351 106.77 -63.59 -48.54
CA TYR A 351 108.04 -63.54 -47.82
C TYR A 351 108.07 -64.73 -46.87
N GLY A 352 108.98 -65.69 -47.12
CA GLY A 352 109.09 -66.88 -46.28
C GLY A 352 110.40 -67.61 -46.48
N GLY A 353 111.04 -68.02 -45.39
CA GLY A 353 112.25 -68.83 -45.40
C GLY A 353 112.24 -69.83 -44.24
N ALA A 354 112.80 -71.02 -44.46
CA ALA A 354 112.95 -72.04 -43.43
C ALA A 354 114.38 -71.99 -42.87
N GLY A 355 114.56 -71.50 -41.64
CA GLY A 355 115.87 -71.43 -40.98
C GLY A 355 115.99 -70.32 -39.93
N PHE A 356 117.06 -70.38 -39.13
CA PHE A 356 117.37 -69.70 -37.87
C PHE A 356 117.04 -68.18 -37.71
N ASN A 357 116.68 -67.47 -38.78
CA ASN A 357 116.45 -66.02 -38.81
C ASN A 357 114.95 -65.63 -38.94
N ALA A 358 114.06 -66.25 -38.16
CA ALA A 358 112.64 -65.87 -38.11
C ALA A 358 112.49 -64.41 -37.62
N GLY A 359 111.94 -63.52 -38.46
CA GLY A 359 111.69 -62.11 -38.12
C GLY A 359 112.56 -61.05 -38.82
N SER A 360 113.48 -61.44 -39.73
CA SER A 360 114.21 -60.50 -40.61
C SER A 360 113.71 -60.59 -42.06
N PRO A 361 112.77 -59.71 -42.50
CA PRO A 361 112.14 -59.79 -43.82
C PRO A 361 113.12 -59.62 -44.99
N GLU A 362 114.22 -58.90 -44.76
CA GLU A 362 115.24 -58.61 -45.77
C GLU A 362 116.07 -59.84 -46.18
N GLN A 363 116.05 -60.90 -45.36
CA GLN A 363 116.77 -62.15 -45.61
C GLN A 363 115.86 -63.32 -46.02
N ALA A 364 114.53 -63.11 -46.07
CA ALA A 364 113.60 -64.15 -46.46
C ALA A 364 113.67 -64.43 -47.97
N ALA A 365 113.54 -65.69 -48.36
CA ALA A 365 113.33 -66.01 -49.77
C ALA A 365 112.01 -65.38 -50.22
N ILE A 366 112.08 -64.54 -51.24
CA ILE A 366 110.90 -63.92 -51.82
C ILE A 366 110.40 -64.85 -52.93
N SER A 367 109.24 -65.46 -52.71
CA SER A 367 108.51 -66.14 -53.77
C SER A 367 107.47 -65.17 -54.31
N GLU A 368 107.66 -64.70 -55.54
CA GLU A 368 106.70 -63.82 -56.20
C GLU A 368 105.82 -64.63 -57.14
N LEU A 369 104.51 -64.56 -56.91
CA LEU A 369 103.51 -64.99 -57.89
C LEU A 369 103.02 -63.76 -58.64
N VAL A 370 103.46 -63.63 -59.89
CA VAL A 370 103.02 -62.57 -60.78
C VAL A 370 101.93 -63.12 -61.68
N LEU A 371 100.73 -62.57 -61.53
CA LEU A 371 99.60 -62.85 -62.39
C LEU A 371 99.44 -61.68 -63.37
N ARG A 372 99.49 -61.97 -64.66
CA ARG A 372 99.26 -60.99 -65.73
C ARG A 372 98.03 -61.39 -66.53
N ALA A 373 97.16 -60.41 -66.77
CA ALA A 373 96.07 -60.52 -67.72
C ALA A 373 96.31 -59.50 -68.85
N GLY A 374 96.31 -59.98 -70.10
CA GLY A 374 96.49 -59.18 -71.31
C GLY A 374 95.98 -59.94 -72.54
N ASN A 375 95.53 -59.21 -73.56
CA ASN A 375 95.06 -59.78 -74.83
C ASN A 375 96.25 -59.97 -75.79
N GLY A 376 96.83 -61.17 -75.81
CA GLY A 376 97.92 -61.54 -76.72
C GLY A 376 99.30 -61.45 -76.09
#